data_AF-A0A0C4EQH0-F1
#
_entry.id   AF-A0A0C4EQH0-F1
#
_cell.length_a   1.000
_cell.length_b   1.000
_cell.length_c   1.000
_cell.angle_alpha   90.00
_cell.angle_beta   90.00
_cell.angle_gamma   90.00
#
_symmetry.space_group_name_H-M   'P 1'
#
loop_
_entity.id
_entity.type
_entity.pdbx_description
1 polymer ?
#
loop_
_entity_poly.entity_id
_entity_poly.type
_entity_poly.pdbx_seq_one_letter_code
_entity_poly.pdbx_strand_id
1 'polypeptide(L)'
;MARAGYDPSAALKLWNLLHRLEEDQETSNSNSSVGWAEKIPWTRTHPTCKDREQTIQKALPKALKFFHQPGAQSLSFSSTSASSTSATGTDPSSSSLP
;
A
#
# COMPACT_ATOMS: atom_id res chain seq x y z
N MET A 1 -4.50 6.85 7.19
CA MET A 1 -3.15 6.31 7.48
C MET A 1 -2.89 6.29 8.97
N ALA A 2 -2.56 7.43 9.61
CA ALA A 2 -2.22 7.47 11.04
C ALA A 2 -3.24 6.79 11.99
N ARG A 3 -4.54 7.09 11.82
CA ARG A 3 -5.62 6.47 12.63
C ARG A 3 -5.76 4.96 12.45
N ALA A 4 -5.30 4.43 11.33
CA ALA A 4 -5.32 2.99 11.04
C ALA A 4 -4.00 2.31 11.40
N GLY A 5 -3.08 3.00 12.09
CA GLY A 5 -1.78 2.45 12.49
C GLY A 5 -0.70 2.45 11.39
N TYR A 6 -0.95 3.08 10.24
CA TYR A 6 0.07 3.23 9.20
C TYR A 6 0.88 4.52 9.37
N ASP A 7 2.20 4.43 9.23
CA ASP A 7 3.12 5.58 9.26
C ASP A 7 2.72 6.62 8.20
N PRO A 8 2.28 7.82 8.59
CA PRO A 8 1.89 8.86 7.65
C PRO A 8 3.06 9.39 6.81
N SER A 9 4.32 9.18 7.23
CA SER A 9 5.52 9.57 6.47
C SER A 9 5.67 8.77 5.17
N ALA A 10 5.09 7.57 5.11
CA ALA A 10 5.07 6.75 3.90
C ALA A 10 4.36 7.46 2.72
N ALA A 11 3.37 8.31 3.01
CA ALA A 11 2.67 9.08 1.97
C ALA A 11 3.62 10.04 1.23
N LEU A 12 4.51 10.71 1.97
CA LEU A 12 5.48 11.64 1.40
C LEU A 12 6.56 10.88 0.60
N LYS A 13 7.03 9.73 1.10
CA LYS A 13 7.99 8.88 0.38
C LYS A 13 7.43 8.38 -0.95
N LEU A 14 6.19 7.87 -0.92
CA LEU A 14 5.51 7.43 -2.14
C LEU A 14 5.34 8.57 -3.13
N TRP A 15 4.99 9.76 -2.64
CA TRP A 15 4.84 10.93 -3.49
C TRP A 15 6.14 11.30 -4.21
N ASN A 16 7.26 11.37 -3.48
CA ASN A 16 8.56 11.70 -4.06
C ASN A 16 9.00 10.68 -5.11
N LEU A 17 8.69 9.39 -4.90
CA LEU A 17 8.96 8.34 -5.88
C LEU A 17 8.18 8.56 -7.17
N LEU A 18 6.88 8.84 -7.06
CA LEU A 18 6.02 9.05 -8.23
C LEU A 18 6.40 10.32 -9.00
N HIS A 19 6.71 11.41 -8.28
CA HIS A 19 7.15 12.65 -8.90
C HIS A 19 8.46 12.46 -9.67
N ARG A 20 9.42 11.74 -9.09
CA ARG A 20 10.68 11.42 -9.76
C ARG A 20 10.47 10.59 -11.03
N LEU A 21 9.57 9.61 -10.99
CA LEU A 21 9.28 8.78 -12.16
C LEU A 21 8.58 9.56 -13.29
N GLU A 22 7.77 10.56 -12.94
CA GLU A 22 7.18 11.49 -13.91
C GLU A 22 8.27 12.36 -14.55
N GLU A 23 9.17 12.95 -13.75
CA GLU A 23 10.31 13.74 -14.23
C GLU A 23 11.29 12.91 -15.08
N ASP A 24 11.60 11.68 -14.65
CA ASP A 24 12.47 10.75 -15.37
C ASP A 24 11.85 10.38 -16.74
N GLN A 25 10.53 10.35 -16.87
CA GLN A 25 9.90 10.13 -18.17
C GLN A 25 9.98 11.35 -19.07
N GLU A 26 9.67 12.54 -18.54
CA GLU A 26 9.74 13.79 -19.31
C GLU A 26 11.17 14.02 -19.84
N THR A 27 12.19 13.63 -19.06
CA THR A 27 13.61 13.73 -19.43
C THR A 27 14.11 12.55 -20.29
N SER A 28 13.50 11.36 -20.19
CA SER A 28 13.84 10.19 -21.03
C SER A 28 13.07 10.14 -22.36
N ASN A 29 12.47 11.27 -22.77
CA ASN A 29 11.70 11.47 -24.00
C ASN A 29 12.53 11.27 -25.29
N SER A 30 12.99 10.05 -25.55
CA SER A 30 13.59 9.68 -26.83
C SER A 30 13.31 8.26 -27.32
N ASN A 31 12.78 7.30 -26.52
CA ASN A 31 12.57 5.93 -27.05
C ASN A 31 11.40 5.09 -26.51
N SER A 32 10.56 5.55 -25.56
CA SER A 32 9.42 4.76 -25.08
C SER A 32 8.07 5.31 -25.57
N SER A 33 7.39 4.55 -26.43
CA SER A 33 6.06 4.85 -26.98
C SER A 33 4.94 4.98 -25.92
N VAL A 34 5.18 4.49 -24.70
CA VAL A 34 4.17 4.40 -23.63
C VAL A 34 4.40 5.53 -22.60
N GLY A 35 3.52 6.53 -22.63
CA GLY A 35 3.53 7.70 -21.73
C GLY A 35 3.22 7.37 -20.25
N TRP A 36 3.45 8.33 -19.34
CA TRP A 36 3.40 8.16 -17.87
C TRP A 36 2.00 7.76 -17.43
N ALA A 37 1.03 8.46 -18.01
CA ALA A 37 -0.39 8.18 -17.94
C ALA A 37 -0.78 6.77 -18.42
N GLU A 38 0.01 6.14 -19.30
CA GLU A 38 -0.25 4.80 -19.84
C GLU A 38 0.36 3.71 -18.95
N LYS A 39 1.56 3.97 -18.38
CA LYS A 39 2.20 3.07 -17.41
C LYS A 39 1.46 3.04 -16.08
N ILE A 40 0.93 4.18 -15.66
CA ILE A 40 0.24 4.34 -14.39
C ILE A 40 -1.12 5.00 -14.63
N PRO A 41 -2.16 4.23 -15.03
CA PRO A 41 -3.43 4.78 -15.51
C PRO A 41 -4.12 5.79 -14.58
N TRP A 42 -3.94 5.66 -13.25
CA TRP A 42 -4.57 6.55 -12.27
C TRP A 42 -3.96 7.96 -12.24
N THR A 43 -2.75 8.16 -12.79
CA THR A 43 -2.14 9.50 -12.85
C THR A 43 -2.84 10.41 -13.85
N ARG A 44 -3.64 9.86 -14.77
CA ARG A 44 -4.53 10.62 -15.67
C ARG A 44 -5.54 11.48 -14.90
N THR A 45 -6.08 10.96 -13.80
CA THR A 45 -7.09 11.66 -12.99
C THR A 45 -6.49 12.29 -11.73
N HIS A 46 -5.28 11.89 -11.34
CA HIS A 46 -4.58 12.40 -10.17
C HIS A 46 -3.12 12.71 -10.51
N PRO A 47 -2.85 13.85 -11.16
CA PRO A 47 -1.52 14.22 -11.58
C PRO A 47 -0.58 14.44 -10.38
N THR A 48 0.70 14.18 -10.59
CA THR A 48 1.74 14.30 -9.56
C THR A 48 2.22 15.75 -9.38
N CYS A 49 1.33 16.66 -8.97
CA CYS A 49 1.63 18.10 -8.88
C CYS A 49 2.25 18.57 -7.54
N LYS A 50 3.14 19.57 -7.60
CA LYS A 50 3.79 20.16 -6.40
C LYS A 50 2.80 20.62 -5.31
N ASP A 51 1.59 21.03 -5.69
CA ASP A 51 0.54 21.40 -4.73
C ASP A 51 0.14 20.24 -3.81
N ARG A 52 0.08 19.02 -4.35
CA ARG A 52 -0.23 17.82 -3.58
C ARG A 52 0.92 17.45 -2.64
N GLU A 53 2.17 17.65 -3.05
CA GLU A 53 3.34 17.51 -2.15
C GLU A 53 3.20 18.43 -0.95
N GLN A 54 2.96 19.73 -1.17
CA GLN A 54 2.84 20.72 -0.11
C GLN A 54 1.68 20.39 0.82
N THR A 55 0.57 19.91 0.27
CA THR A 55 -0.59 19.48 1.06
C THR A 55 -0.24 18.30 1.97
N ILE A 56 0.49 17.30 1.46
CA ILE A 56 0.98 16.17 2.27
C ILE A 56 1.92 16.68 3.37
N GLN A 57 2.88 17.55 3.03
CA GLN A 57 3.82 18.12 4.00
C GLN A 57 3.11 18.93 5.09
N LYS A 58 2.10 19.73 4.75
CA LYS A 58 1.29 20.50 5.72
C LYS A 58 0.48 19.59 6.64
N ALA A 59 -0.04 18.48 6.12
CA ALA A 59 -0.84 17.53 6.89
C ALA A 59 0.02 16.61 7.78
N LEU A 60 1.28 16.38 7.40
CA LEU A 60 2.17 15.40 8.03
C LEU A 60 2.38 15.62 9.55
N PRO A 61 2.67 16.84 10.05
CA PRO A 61 2.86 17.07 11.48
C PRO A 61 1.62 16.71 12.31
N LYS A 62 0.43 17.02 11.79
CA LYS A 62 -0.82 16.66 12.45
C LYS A 62 -1.03 15.15 12.43
N ALA A 63 -0.73 14.49 11.31
CA ALA A 63 -0.87 13.04 11.18
C ALA A 63 0.10 12.28 12.11
N LEU A 64 1.35 12.74 12.24
CA LEU A 64 2.34 12.13 13.14
C LEU A 64 1.94 12.22 14.61
N LYS A 65 1.32 13.32 15.03
CA LYS A 65 0.75 13.44 16.39
C LYS A 65 -0.28 12.35 16.67
N PHE A 66 -1.17 12.07 15.71
CA PHE A 66 -2.16 10.99 15.84
C PHE A 66 -1.53 9.61 15.79
N PHE A 67 -0.47 9.43 15.00
CA PHE A 67 0.23 8.14 14.88
C PHE A 67 0.96 7.77 16.17
N HIS A 68 1.64 8.72 16.81
CA HIS A 68 2.34 8.49 18.07
C HIS A 68 1.44 8.51 19.31
N GLN A 69 0.15 8.87 19.19
CA GLN A 69 -0.75 8.94 20.33
C GLN A 69 -1.05 7.51 20.87
N PRO A 70 -0.62 7.18 22.10
CA PRO A 70 -0.90 5.90 22.71
C PRO A 70 -2.40 5.82 23.01
N GLY A 71 -3.13 5.02 22.22
CA GLY A 71 -4.59 4.91 22.27
C GLY A 71 -5.24 4.81 20.89
N ALA A 72 -4.64 5.42 19.85
CA ALA A 72 -5.10 5.25 18.46
C ALA A 72 -4.70 3.87 17.87
N GLN A 73 -3.75 3.20 18.52
CA GLN A 73 -3.23 1.88 18.12
C GLN A 73 -3.96 0.70 18.76
N SER A 74 -5.07 0.95 19.48
CA SER A 74 -5.91 -0.11 20.07
C SER A 74 -6.84 -0.70 19.01
N LEU A 75 -6.26 -1.29 17.96
CA LEU A 75 -6.88 -2.45 17.35
C LEU A 75 -6.37 -3.64 18.16
N SER A 76 -7.08 -3.92 19.25
CA SER A 76 -6.99 -5.20 19.92
C SER A 76 -7.44 -6.25 18.92
N PHE A 77 -6.50 -6.79 18.16
CA PHE A 77 -6.66 -8.09 17.54
C PHE A 77 -6.68 -9.05 18.72
N SER A 78 -7.88 -9.39 19.20
CA SER A 78 -8.04 -10.61 19.98
C SER A 78 -7.56 -11.72 19.06
N SER A 79 -6.35 -12.20 19.28
CA SER A 79 -5.83 -13.38 18.61
C SER A 79 -6.76 -14.53 18.98
N THR A 80 -7.81 -14.74 18.19
CA THR A 80 -8.56 -15.98 18.21
C THR A 80 -7.59 -17.03 17.67
N SER A 81 -6.91 -17.70 18.60
CA SER A 81 -6.12 -18.89 18.32
C SER A 81 -7.07 -19.92 17.69
N ALA A 82 -7.12 -19.97 16.36
CA ALA A 82 -7.74 -21.07 15.65
C ALA A 82 -6.85 -22.29 15.88
N SER A 83 -7.19 -23.08 16.90
CA SER A 83 -6.63 -24.42 17.10
C SER A 83 -7.00 -25.27 15.88
N SER A 84 -6.06 -25.38 14.94
CA SER A 84 -6.12 -26.37 13.87
C SER A 84 -5.94 -27.75 14.50
N THR A 85 -7.04 -28.41 14.85
CA THR A 85 -7.05 -29.84 15.11
C THR A 85 -6.71 -30.55 13.80
N SER A 86 -5.51 -31.11 13.75
CA SER A 86 -5.07 -32.07 12.74
C SER A 86 -6.00 -33.28 12.75
N ALA A 87 -6.92 -33.36 11.78
CA ALA A 87 -7.62 -34.59 11.46
C ALA A 87 -6.70 -35.45 10.58
N THR A 88 -5.86 -36.25 11.22
CA THR A 88 -5.20 -37.41 10.62
C THR A 88 -6.29 -38.45 10.33
N GLY A 89 -6.65 -38.62 9.06
CA GLY A 89 -7.70 -39.53 8.61
C GLY A 89 -7.20 -40.43 7.48
N THR A 90 -6.36 -41.38 7.86
CA THR A 90 -6.21 -42.75 7.36
C THR A 90 -6.87 -43.09 6.01
N ASP A 91 -6.02 -43.36 5.00
CA ASP A 91 -6.34 -44.19 3.84
C ASP A 91 -6.97 -45.53 4.25
N PRO A 92 -7.94 -46.02 3.48
CA PRO A 92 -7.85 -47.43 3.09
C PRO A 92 -8.07 -47.64 1.59
N SER A 93 -7.11 -48.33 0.98
CA SER A 93 -7.24 -49.18 -0.20
C SER A 93 -8.60 -49.88 -0.34
N SER A 94 -9.20 -49.88 -1.55
CA SER A 94 -9.45 -51.09 -2.36
C SER A 94 -10.50 -50.89 -3.46
N SER A 95 -10.09 -51.28 -4.68
CA SER A 95 -10.76 -52.18 -5.63
C SER A 95 -12.13 -51.89 -6.26
N SER A 96 -12.09 -52.00 -7.59
CA SER A 96 -12.98 -52.75 -8.50
C SER A 96 -13.94 -51.98 -9.39
N LEU A 97 -13.72 -52.24 -10.68
CA LEU A 97 -14.54 -52.02 -11.88
C LEU A 97 -15.97 -52.59 -11.74
N PRO A 98 -16.90 -52.13 -12.58
CA PRO A 98 -17.22 -52.94 -13.78
C PRO A 98 -17.00 -52.20 -15.11
#